data_AF-A0A0S2S3P5-F1
#
_entry.id   AF-A0A0S2S3P5-F1
#
_cell.length_a   1.000
_cell.length_b   1.000
_cell.length_c   1.000
_cell.angle_alpha   90.00
_cell.angle_beta   90.00
_cell.angle_gamma   90.00
#
_symmetry.space_group_name_H-M   'P 1'
#
loop_
_entity.id
_entity.type
_entity.pdbx_description
1 polymer ?
#
loop_
_entity_poly.entity_id
_entity_poly.type
_entity_poly.pdbx_seq_one_letter_code
_entity_poly.pdbx_strand_id
1 'polypeptide(L)'
;MSVTKNKISSFILKIVFISLIIGLIYYYSGSHPSETAKLVEVKDDYLVIQSDASNGGEIKKLYISSKSVIPPLVVGKEYYFVSDQRYFQRPYIRFVED
;
A
#
# COMPACT_ATOMS: atom_id res chain seq x y z
N MET A 1 -21.47 -41.72 19.07
CA MET A 1 -20.32 -41.18 18.30
C MET A 1 -20.67 -40.09 17.26
N SER A 2 -21.94 -39.86 16.91
CA SER A 2 -22.33 -38.90 15.84
C SER A 2 -22.39 -37.43 16.30
N VAL A 3 -22.81 -37.18 17.55
CA VAL A 3 -23.01 -35.83 18.10
C VAL A 3 -21.70 -35.03 18.22
N THR A 4 -20.59 -35.69 18.58
CA THR A 4 -19.25 -35.07 18.66
C THR A 4 -18.70 -34.71 17.28
N LYS A 5 -18.98 -35.54 16.27
CA LYS A 5 -18.55 -35.31 14.87
C LYS A 5 -19.22 -34.07 14.27
N ASN A 6 -20.50 -33.85 14.57
CA ASN A 6 -21.23 -32.64 14.17
C ASN A 6 -20.72 -31.37 14.89
N LYS A 7 -20.32 -31.47 16.17
CA LYS A 7 -19.72 -30.34 16.91
C LYS A 7 -18.37 -29.93 16.32
N ILE A 8 -17.52 -30.89 15.97
CA ILE A 8 -16.21 -30.62 15.33
C ILE A 8 -16.41 -30.01 13.94
N SER A 9 -17.32 -30.56 13.13
CA SER A 9 -17.64 -30.01 11.81
C SER A 9 -18.16 -28.57 11.88
N SER A 10 -19.07 -28.29 12.81
CA SER A 10 -19.59 -26.94 13.05
C SER A 10 -18.49 -25.96 13.50
N PHE A 11 -17.53 -26.43 14.30
CA PHE A 11 -16.39 -25.63 14.74
C PHE A 11 -15.45 -25.27 13.58
N ILE A 12 -15.12 -26.25 12.72
CA ILE A 12 -14.31 -26.03 11.51
C ILE A 12 -15.00 -25.04 10.57
N LEU A 13 -16.32 -25.21 10.34
CA LEU A 13 -17.08 -24.31 9.47
C LEU A 13 -17.06 -22.86 9.98
N LYS A 14 -17.18 -22.66 11.30
CA LYS A 14 -17.04 -21.33 11.91
C LYS A 14 -15.67 -20.70 11.68
N ILE A 15 -14.59 -21.48 11.83
CA ILE A 15 -13.23 -20.98 11.59
C ILE A 15 -13.04 -20.56 10.13
N VAL A 16 -13.51 -21.38 9.19
CA VAL A 16 -13.45 -21.06 7.75
C VAL A 16 -14.25 -19.79 7.45
N PHE A 17 -15.45 -19.66 8.03
CA PHE A 17 -16.29 -18.48 7.84
C PHE A 17 -15.64 -17.21 8.38
N ILE A 18 -15.05 -17.26 9.58
CA ILE A 18 -14.32 -16.12 10.16
C ILE A 18 -13.09 -15.78 9.31
N SER A 19 -12.34 -16.78 8.83
CA SER A 19 -11.18 -16.56 7.96
C SER A 19 -11.58 -15.89 6.64
N LEU A 20 -12.73 -16.27 6.09
CA LEU A 20 -13.27 -15.66 4.87
C LEU A 20 -13.67 -14.20 5.09
N ILE A 21 -14.28 -13.88 6.24
CA ILE A 21 -14.60 -12.49 6.62
C ILE A 21 -13.31 -11.67 6.77
N ILE A 22 -12.29 -12.19 7.46
CA ILE A 22 -11.00 -11.50 7.62
C ILE A 22 -10.33 -11.28 6.26
N GLY A 23 -10.33 -12.28 5.39
CA GLY A 23 -9.81 -12.17 4.03
C GLY A 23 -10.55 -11.11 3.20
N LEU A 24 -11.88 -11.04 3.32
CA LEU A 24 -12.70 -10.00 2.69
C LEU A 24 -12.36 -8.61 3.24
N ILE A 25 -12.28 -8.47 4.57
CA ILE A 25 -11.88 -7.21 5.20
C ILE A 25 -10.50 -6.81 4.70
N TYR A 26 -9.53 -7.71 4.66
CA TYR A 26 -8.18 -7.42 4.18
C TYR A 26 -8.17 -7.00 2.69
N TYR A 27 -8.95 -7.69 1.85
CA TYR A 27 -9.08 -7.40 0.43
C TYR A 27 -9.74 -6.05 0.15
N TYR A 28 -10.75 -5.68 0.94
CA TYR A 28 -11.45 -4.39 0.82
C TYR A 28 -10.80 -3.26 1.60
N SER A 29 -10.00 -3.57 2.63
CA SER A 29 -9.30 -2.58 3.45
C SER A 29 -8.24 -1.82 2.66
N GLY A 30 -7.90 -2.26 1.44
CA GLY A 30 -6.91 -1.55 0.64
C GLY A 30 -5.60 -1.43 1.41
N SER A 31 -5.03 -2.55 1.87
CA SER A 31 -3.66 -2.53 2.38
C SER A 31 -2.76 -2.20 1.19
N HIS A 32 -2.50 -0.91 1.00
CA HIS A 32 -1.72 -0.41 -0.12
C HIS A 32 -0.26 -0.48 0.26
N PRO A 33 0.60 -1.09 -0.57
CA PRO A 33 2.02 -1.05 -0.34
C PRO A 33 2.45 0.41 -0.30
N SER A 34 2.96 0.80 0.85
CA SER A 34 3.43 2.13 1.15
C SER A 34 4.89 2.05 1.51
N GLU A 35 5.69 2.96 0.99
CA GLU A 35 7.11 3.03 1.31
C GLU A 35 7.51 4.47 1.63
N THR A 36 8.34 4.62 2.66
CA THR A 36 9.10 5.85 2.86
C THR A 36 10.27 5.83 1.90
N ALA A 37 10.36 6.82 1.04
CA ALA A 37 11.41 6.92 0.04
C ALA A 37 11.87 8.37 -0.09
N LYS A 38 13.13 8.54 -0.50
CA LYS A 38 13.69 9.87 -0.80
C LYS A 38 13.32 10.27 -2.21
N LEU A 39 12.79 11.47 -2.39
CA LEU A 39 12.52 12.02 -3.72
C LEU A 39 13.83 12.46 -4.37
N VAL A 40 14.16 11.90 -5.52
CA VAL A 40 15.38 12.19 -6.27
C VAL A 40 15.13 13.18 -7.40
N GLU A 41 13.99 13.05 -8.08
CA GLU A 41 13.66 13.90 -9.22
C GLU A 41 12.15 14.00 -9.41
N VAL A 42 11.70 15.16 -9.90
CA VAL A 42 10.31 15.43 -10.29
C VAL A 42 10.27 15.69 -11.78
N LYS A 43 9.43 14.94 -12.50
CA LYS A 43 9.04 15.20 -13.90
C LYS A 43 7.54 15.42 -13.97
N ASP A 44 7.10 15.96 -15.10
CA ASP A 44 5.68 16.26 -15.33
C ASP A 44 4.81 14.98 -15.26
N ASP A 45 5.33 13.85 -15.74
CA ASP A 45 4.57 12.59 -15.84
C ASP A 45 4.95 11.52 -14.80
N TYR A 46 6.06 11.70 -14.08
CA TYR A 46 6.54 10.71 -13.09
C TYR A 46 7.49 11.31 -12.04
N LEU A 47 7.56 10.65 -10.88
CA LEU A 47 8.53 10.93 -9.81
C LEU A 47 9.62 9.86 -9.81
N VAL A 48 10.86 10.25 -9.54
CA VAL A 48 11.95 9.32 -9.27
C VAL A 48 12.18 9.29 -7.78
N ILE A 49 12.03 8.10 -7.19
CA ILE A 49 12.21 7.87 -5.76
C ILE A 49 13.32 6.87 -5.53
N GLN A 50 13.98 6.97 -4.38
CA GLN A 50 14.94 5.99 -3.90
C GLN A 50 14.36 5.34 -2.64
N SER A 51 13.97 4.07 -2.75
CA SER A 51 13.45 3.30 -1.62
C SER A 51 14.61 2.94 -0.69
N ASP A 52 14.48 3.22 0.60
CA ASP A 52 15.57 3.18 1.60
C ASP A 52 16.54 4.37 1.44
N ALA A 53 16.48 5.31 2.37
CA ALA A 53 17.19 6.59 2.30
C ALA A 53 18.71 6.48 2.53
N SER A 54 19.19 5.30 2.89
CA SER A 54 20.60 4.97 2.92
C SER A 54 21.08 4.68 1.49
N ASN A 55 22.27 5.18 1.11
CA ASN A 55 22.82 5.28 -0.26
C ASN A 55 22.91 3.98 -1.12
N GLY A 56 22.23 2.90 -0.78
CA GLY A 56 22.08 1.66 -1.54
C GLY A 56 20.64 1.32 -1.97
N GLY A 57 19.68 2.21 -1.71
CA GLY A 57 18.27 2.03 -2.04
C GLY A 57 17.95 1.88 -3.52
N GLU A 58 16.96 1.04 -3.86
CA GLU A 58 16.48 0.85 -5.24
C GLU A 58 15.84 2.15 -5.78
N ILE A 59 16.21 2.52 -7.01
CA ILE A 59 15.63 3.68 -7.70
C ILE A 59 14.40 3.23 -8.48
N LYS A 60 13.25 3.83 -8.18
CA LYS A 60 11.97 3.53 -8.82
C LYS A 60 11.37 4.76 -9.48
N LYS A 61 10.64 4.54 -10.58
CA LYS A 61 9.84 5.57 -11.25
C LYS A 61 8.37 5.37 -10.89
N LEU A 62 7.77 6.37 -10.26
CA LEU A 62 6.35 6.41 -9.95
C LEU A 62 5.63 7.29 -10.97
N TYR A 63 4.88 6.67 -11.87
CA TYR A 63 4.09 7.39 -12.85
C TYR A 63 2.87 8.04 -12.20
N ILE A 64 2.62 9.28 -12.61
CA ILE A 64 1.57 10.12 -12.05
C ILE A 64 0.43 10.14 -13.07
N SER A 65 -0.80 9.86 -12.63
CA SER A 65 -1.94 10.04 -13.54
C SER A 65 -2.14 11.52 -13.83
N SER A 66 -2.49 11.85 -15.07
CA SER A 66 -2.87 13.20 -15.51
C SER A 66 -4.02 13.86 -14.71
N LYS A 67 -4.75 13.09 -13.90
CA LYS A 67 -5.79 13.58 -12.98
C LYS A 67 -5.27 13.94 -11.58
N SER A 68 -4.00 13.69 -11.31
CA SER A 68 -3.38 13.87 -10.00
C SER A 68 -2.84 15.28 -9.87
N VAL A 69 -3.09 15.91 -8.73
CA VAL A 69 -2.44 17.18 -8.36
C VAL A 69 -1.25 16.83 -7.48
N ILE A 70 -0.03 17.06 -7.99
CA ILE A 70 1.19 16.85 -7.22
C ILE A 70 1.41 18.11 -6.38
N PRO A 71 1.50 18.00 -5.03
CA PRO A 71 1.88 19.15 -4.22
C PRO A 71 3.31 19.59 -4.57
N PRO A 72 3.72 20.83 -4.26
CA PRO A 72 5.11 21.24 -4.44
C PRO A 72 6.04 20.36 -3.58
N LEU A 73 6.78 19.47 -4.23
CA LEU A 73 7.73 18.57 -3.57
C LEU A 73 9.15 19.14 -3.61
N VAL A 74 9.93 18.83 -2.58
CA VAL A 74 11.32 19.24 -2.44
C VAL A 74 12.21 18.04 -2.72
N VAL A 75 13.06 18.16 -3.73
CA VAL A 75 14.04 17.13 -4.07
C VAL A 75 15.00 16.92 -2.90
N GLY A 76 15.32 15.67 -2.60
CA GLY A 76 16.19 15.26 -1.51
C GLY A 76 15.48 15.07 -0.16
N LYS A 77 14.19 15.39 -0.06
CA LYS A 77 13.37 15.08 1.13
C LYS A 77 12.78 13.68 1.06
N GLU A 78 12.53 13.11 2.24
CA GLU A 78 11.82 11.85 2.40
C GLU A 78 10.31 12.08 2.42
N TYR A 79 9.61 11.17 1.76
CA TYR A 79 8.16 11.19 1.64
C TYR A 79 7.61 9.78 1.79
N TYR A 80 6.38 9.70 2.26
CA TYR A 80 5.64 8.44 2.27
C TYR A 80 4.83 8.32 0.99
N PHE A 81 5.26 7.39 0.14
CA PHE A 81 4.62 7.07 -1.14
C PHE A 81 3.69 5.88 -0.97
N VAL A 82 2.45 6.04 -1.38
CA VAL A 82 1.45 4.95 -1.38
C VAL A 82 1.21 4.50 -2.82
N SER A 83 1.62 3.28 -3.14
CA SER A 83 1.41 2.62 -4.43
C SER A 83 0.03 1.95 -4.42
N ASP A 84 -1.02 2.71 -4.73
CA ASP A 84 -2.33 2.14 -4.94
C ASP A 84 -2.65 2.02 -6.42
N GLN A 85 -2.59 0.80 -6.96
CA GLN A 85 -2.87 0.57 -8.37
C GLN A 85 -4.33 0.88 -8.76
N ARG A 86 -5.28 0.87 -7.82
CA ARG A 86 -6.68 1.23 -8.08
C ARG A 86 -6.89 2.75 -8.04
N TYR A 87 -6.01 3.46 -7.33
CA TYR A 87 -6.01 4.91 -7.18
C TYR A 87 -4.76 5.56 -7.75
N PHE A 88 -4.20 5.02 -8.84
CA PHE A 88 -3.26 5.80 -9.67
C PHE A 88 -3.83 7.17 -10.09
N GLN A 89 -5.15 7.39 -9.94
CA GLN A 89 -5.80 8.69 -10.06
C GLN A 89 -5.35 9.73 -9.01
N ARG A 90 -4.78 9.33 -7.87
CA ARG A 90 -4.26 10.20 -6.80
C ARG A 90 -3.13 9.49 -6.01
N PRO A 91 -1.86 9.60 -6.43
CA PRO A 91 -0.75 9.30 -5.52
C PRO A 91 -0.87 10.23 -4.31
N TYR A 92 -1.29 9.68 -3.18
CA TYR A 92 -1.30 10.41 -1.91
C TYR A 92 0.13 10.44 -1.39
N ILE A 93 0.78 11.57 -1.54
CA ILE A 93 2.08 11.83 -0.92
C ILE A 93 1.78 12.42 0.46
N ARG A 94 2.01 11.64 1.52
CA ARG A 94 1.89 12.14 2.89
C ARG A 94 3.29 12.55 3.36
N PHE A 95 3.43 13.80 3.76
CA PHE A 95 4.63 14.26 4.47
C PHE A 95 4.69 13.51 5.79
N VAL A 96 5.84 12.89 6.07
CA VAL A 96 6.18 12.39 7.40
C VAL A 96 7.19 13.40 7.93
N GLU A 97 6.72 14.30 8.81
CA GLU A 97 7.65 15.04 9.67
C GLU A 97 8.14 14.07 10.76
N ASP A 98 9.43 14.15 11.08
CA ASP A 98 10.02 13.52 12.26
C ASP A 98 9.40 14.07 13.56
#